data_AF-A0A9N9DVR4-F1
#
_entry.id   AF-A0A9N9DVR4-F1
#
_cell.length_a   1.000
_cell.length_b   1.000
_cell.length_c   1.000
_cell.angle_alpha   90.00
_cell.angle_beta   90.00
_cell.angle_gamma   90.00
#
_symmetry.space_group_name_H-M   'P 1'
#
loop_
_entity.id
_entity.type
_entity.pdbx_description
1 polymer ?
#
loop_
_entity_poly.entity_id
_entity_poly.type
_entity_poly.pdbx_seq_one_letter_code
_entity_poly.pdbx_strand_id
1 'polypeptide(L)'
;MNEEVNQNSIDTHVDRMRQYYNGYKFRTTKDDGIYSTNLCLDYLQQLLMNYPIPLVDPNNELSKSLLMFIGNHPDSIPLLAQLLENNEMPFHHTEIQASLCLADLIDNRSQSNLSLQSFLFYAGALTFADKPGFLCMPNVIVTKTIIECIIQLCHICTSSHVFKDAVNDLVANDNISSLCYYLEECLKNMIKQGNLRSDNELVTKMLFHSSLSTIPRYLSDTEVEVPTISVYGQKVQQANGYVDLLIAEAKPASHGAMPKRFIIEFKTKGVNYLNLPNR
;
A
#
# COMPACT_ATOMS: atom_id res chain seq x y z
N MET A 1 -13.72 34.95 15.00
CA MET A 1 -12.87 34.68 16.18
C MET A 1 -13.55 33.56 16.95
N ASN A 2 -13.07 32.32 16.74
CA ASN A 2 -13.35 31.06 17.45
C ASN A 2 -13.21 29.88 16.45
N GLU A 3 -12.00 29.67 15.95
CA GLU A 3 -11.60 28.42 15.26
C GLU A 3 -10.23 27.95 15.78
N GLU A 4 -9.97 28.15 17.08
CA GLU A 4 -9.08 27.23 17.79
C GLU A 4 -9.95 26.03 18.18
N VAL A 5 -10.13 25.11 17.23
CA VAL A 5 -10.64 23.77 17.53
C VAL A 5 -9.76 23.22 18.64
N ASN A 6 -10.37 22.96 19.80
CA ASN A 6 -9.72 22.52 21.02
C ASN A 6 -8.94 21.22 20.77
N GLN A 7 -7.68 21.33 20.35
CA GLN A 7 -6.77 20.21 20.05
C GLN A 7 -6.53 19.28 21.25
N ASN A 8 -7.00 19.68 22.44
CA ASN A 8 -6.91 18.95 23.71
C ASN A 8 -8.25 18.36 24.17
N SER A 9 -9.29 18.31 23.32
CA SER A 9 -10.53 17.61 23.67
C SER A 9 -10.30 16.09 23.70
N ILE A 10 -10.95 15.40 24.64
CA ILE A 10 -10.98 13.94 24.71
C ILE A 10 -11.42 13.35 23.37
N ASP A 11 -12.45 13.95 22.74
CA ASP A 11 -12.99 13.51 21.46
C ASP A 11 -11.92 13.55 20.36
N THR A 12 -11.07 14.58 20.34
CA THR A 12 -9.98 14.70 19.36
C THR A 12 -8.97 13.57 19.48
N HIS A 13 -8.62 13.17 20.70
CA HIS A 13 -7.69 12.06 20.94
C HIS A 13 -8.33 10.71 20.59
N VAL A 14 -9.60 10.52 20.92
CA VAL A 14 -10.36 9.31 20.58
C VAL A 14 -10.51 9.17 19.06
N ASP A 15 -10.83 10.25 18.36
CA ASP A 15 -10.96 10.25 16.90
C ASP A 15 -9.63 9.94 16.21
N ARG A 16 -8.50 10.44 16.74
CA ARG A 16 -7.18 10.05 16.25
C ARG A 16 -6.91 8.56 16.46
N MET A 17 -7.16 8.03 17.66
CA MET A 17 -6.98 6.58 17.88
C MET A 17 -7.90 5.77 16.97
N ARG A 18 -9.14 6.23 16.72
CA ARG A 18 -10.08 5.56 15.81
C ARG A 18 -9.57 5.59 14.37
N GLN A 19 -9.03 6.73 13.92
CA GLN A 19 -8.52 6.89 12.56
C GLN A 19 -7.26 6.07 12.31
N TYR A 20 -6.33 6.02 13.28
CA TYR A 20 -4.98 5.49 13.04
C TYR A 20 -4.77 4.08 13.60
N TYR A 21 -5.45 3.70 14.68
CA TYR A 21 -5.14 2.47 15.43
C TYR A 21 -6.26 1.44 15.43
N ASN A 22 -7.46 1.78 14.95
CA ASN A 22 -8.58 0.85 14.85
C ASN A 22 -8.55 0.05 13.54
N GLY A 23 -9.14 -1.14 13.54
CA GLY A 23 -9.46 -1.90 12.33
C GLY A 23 -9.01 -3.36 12.35
N TYR A 24 -8.42 -3.84 13.44
CA TYR A 24 -8.06 -5.27 13.57
C TYR A 24 -9.29 -6.15 13.78
N LYS A 25 -9.34 -7.28 13.07
CA LYS A 25 -10.38 -8.31 13.16
C LYS A 25 -9.76 -9.70 13.22
N PHE A 26 -10.05 -10.44 14.29
CA PHE A 26 -9.58 -11.82 14.49
C PHE A 26 -10.58 -12.89 14.00
N ARG A 27 -11.69 -12.43 13.41
CA ARG A 27 -12.69 -13.24 12.71
C ARG A 27 -13.33 -12.37 11.64
N THR A 28 -13.87 -12.98 10.58
CA THR A 28 -14.71 -12.26 9.63
C THR A 28 -15.94 -11.70 10.34
N THR A 29 -16.07 -10.37 10.34
CA THR A 29 -17.24 -9.68 10.89
C THR A 29 -17.41 -8.32 10.22
N LYS A 30 -18.66 -7.83 10.16
CA LYS A 30 -18.99 -6.47 9.78
C LYS A 30 -18.98 -5.50 10.97
N ASP A 31 -18.76 -6.00 12.18
CA ASP A 31 -18.59 -5.16 13.36
C ASP A 31 -17.37 -4.24 13.19
N ASP A 32 -17.35 -3.16 13.97
CA ASP A 32 -16.17 -2.31 14.08
C ASP A 32 -14.94 -3.14 14.47
N GLY A 33 -13.79 -2.73 13.95
CA GLY A 33 -12.51 -3.33 14.31
C GLY A 33 -12.16 -3.12 15.78
N ILE A 34 -11.07 -3.76 16.17
CA ILE A 34 -10.44 -3.62 17.46
C ILE A 34 -9.22 -2.71 17.30
N TYR A 35 -8.97 -1.90 18.33
CA TYR A 35 -7.81 -1.02 18.40
C TYR A 35 -6.52 -1.80 18.64
N SER A 36 -5.42 -1.34 18.05
CA SER A 36 -4.07 -1.74 18.47
C SER A 36 -3.83 -1.25 19.89
N THR A 37 -3.86 -2.18 20.85
CA THR A 37 -3.70 -1.88 22.28
C THR A 37 -2.40 -1.14 22.55
N ASN A 38 -1.28 -1.59 21.98
CA ASN A 38 0.03 -1.01 22.26
C ASN A 38 0.13 0.44 21.74
N LEU A 39 -0.35 0.72 20.53
CA LEU A 39 -0.34 2.07 19.97
C LEU A 39 -1.27 3.01 20.76
N CYS A 40 -2.43 2.52 21.22
CA CYS A 40 -3.32 3.32 22.05
C CYS A 40 -2.70 3.63 23.42
N LEU A 41 -2.09 2.64 24.08
CA LEU A 41 -1.47 2.85 25.40
C LEU A 41 -0.28 3.81 25.32
N ASP A 42 0.57 3.66 24.30
CA ASP A 42 1.70 4.55 24.07
C ASP A 42 1.26 5.99 23.76
N TYR A 43 0.26 6.15 22.88
CA TYR A 43 -0.36 7.44 22.59
C TYR A 43 -0.89 8.12 23.86
N LEU A 44 -1.64 7.38 24.69
CA LEU A 44 -2.19 7.90 25.95
C LEU A 44 -1.08 8.24 26.96
N GLN A 45 -0.02 7.44 27.03
CA GLN A 45 1.13 7.71 27.89
C GLN A 45 1.84 9.01 27.49
N GLN A 46 2.09 9.20 26.19
CA GLN A 46 2.72 10.42 25.66
C GLN A 46 1.85 11.66 25.92
N LEU A 47 0.52 11.52 25.74
CA LEU A 47 -0.45 12.56 26.05
C LEU A 47 -0.39 12.96 27.54
N LEU A 48 -0.35 11.99 28.46
CA LEU A 48 -0.24 12.24 29.90
C LEU A 48 1.09 12.93 30.28
N MET A 49 2.18 12.64 29.55
CA MET A 49 3.50 13.20 29.80
C MET A 49 3.73 14.56 29.14
N ASN A 50 2.76 15.09 28.38
CA ASN A 50 2.91 16.30 27.55
C ASN A 50 4.11 16.22 26.59
N TYR A 51 4.44 15.01 26.13
CA TYR A 51 5.46 14.82 25.12
C TYR A 51 4.89 15.06 23.72
N PRO A 52 5.74 15.39 22.72
CA PRO A 52 5.32 15.30 21.33
C PRO A 52 4.73 13.93 21.10
N ILE A 53 3.53 13.89 20.51
CA ILE A 53 2.80 12.65 20.25
C ILE A 53 3.06 12.24 18.80
N PRO A 54 4.14 11.51 18.47
CA PRO A 54 4.27 10.90 17.17
C PRO A 54 3.07 10.01 16.88
N LEU A 55 2.72 9.89 15.61
CA LEU A 55 1.66 8.96 15.18
C LEU A 55 2.03 7.50 15.47
N VAL A 56 3.32 7.16 15.56
CA VAL A 56 3.84 5.81 15.79
C VAL A 56 5.17 5.90 16.54
N ASP A 57 5.33 5.17 17.64
CA ASP A 57 6.65 4.89 18.23
C ASP A 57 7.32 3.74 17.43
N PRO A 58 8.59 3.90 17.00
CA PRO A 58 9.32 2.87 16.27
C PRO A 58 9.37 1.48 16.95
N ASN A 59 9.22 1.42 18.28
CA ASN A 59 9.19 0.19 19.06
C ASN A 59 7.82 -0.51 19.08
N ASN A 60 6.75 0.23 18.75
CA ASN A 60 5.38 -0.30 18.62
C ASN A 60 4.95 -0.46 17.16
N GLU A 61 5.81 -0.11 16.21
CA GLU A 61 5.57 -0.30 14.80
C GLU A 61 5.64 -1.80 14.44
N LEU A 62 4.88 -2.19 13.42
CA LEU A 62 5.09 -3.45 12.72
C LEU A 62 6.59 -3.57 12.37
N SER A 63 7.22 -4.65 12.82
CA SER A 63 8.67 -4.79 12.75
C SER A 63 9.17 -4.73 11.31
N LYS A 64 9.83 -3.63 10.95
CA LYS A 64 10.41 -3.43 9.61
C LYS A 64 11.43 -4.51 9.27
N SER A 65 12.24 -4.95 10.24
CA SER A 65 13.20 -6.04 10.01
C SER A 65 12.50 -7.36 9.73
N LEU A 66 11.35 -7.61 10.35
CA LEU A 66 10.52 -8.79 10.10
C LEU A 66 9.85 -8.71 8.72
N LEU A 67 9.35 -7.55 8.30
CA LEU A 67 8.85 -7.36 6.94
C LEU A 67 9.94 -7.48 5.88
N MET A 68 11.13 -6.92 6.13
CA MET A 68 12.28 -7.06 5.23
C MET A 68 12.78 -8.50 5.15
N PHE A 69 12.70 -9.25 6.25
CA PHE A 69 12.98 -10.70 6.24
C PHE A 69 12.02 -11.44 5.30
N ILE A 70 10.72 -11.15 5.40
CA ILE A 70 9.69 -11.69 4.48
C ILE A 70 9.94 -11.24 3.05
N GLY A 71 10.39 -10.01 2.83
CA GLY A 71 10.61 -9.46 1.50
C GLY A 71 11.64 -10.21 0.64
N ASN A 72 12.45 -11.07 1.25
CA ASN A 72 13.34 -12.00 0.52
C ASN A 72 12.62 -13.29 0.06
N HIS A 73 11.37 -13.52 0.47
CA HIS A 73 10.55 -14.63 0.00
C HIS A 73 10.13 -14.37 -1.47
N PRO A 74 10.22 -15.36 -2.39
CA PRO A 74 9.90 -15.17 -3.80
C PRO A 74 8.49 -14.62 -4.09
N ASP A 75 7.53 -14.94 -3.22
CA ASP A 75 6.14 -14.53 -3.38
C ASP A 75 5.77 -13.26 -2.59
N SER A 76 6.73 -12.65 -1.88
CA SER A 76 6.47 -11.45 -1.07
C SER A 76 6.07 -10.25 -1.91
N ILE A 77 6.82 -9.92 -2.96
CA ILE A 77 6.53 -8.77 -3.84
C ILE A 77 5.15 -8.94 -4.51
N PRO A 78 4.81 -10.08 -5.16
CA PRO A 78 3.47 -10.28 -5.70
C PRO A 78 2.35 -10.17 -4.66
N LEU A 79 2.56 -10.71 -3.45
CA LEU A 79 1.58 -10.65 -2.37
C LEU A 79 1.37 -9.22 -1.84
N LEU A 80 2.45 -8.47 -1.63
CA LEU A 80 2.40 -7.07 -1.22
C LEU A 80 1.76 -6.20 -2.31
N ALA A 81 2.05 -6.50 -3.57
CA ALA A 81 1.43 -5.82 -4.70
C ALA A 81 -0.08 -6.07 -4.75
N GLN A 82 -0.53 -7.31 -4.49
CA GLN A 82 -1.95 -7.64 -4.39
C GLN A 82 -2.63 -6.90 -3.24
N LEU A 83 -1.97 -6.82 -2.10
CA LEU A 83 -2.48 -6.16 -0.91
C LEU A 83 -2.65 -4.64 -1.09
N LEU A 84 -1.67 -3.98 -1.71
CA LEU A 84 -1.72 -2.54 -1.94
C LEU A 84 -2.69 -2.12 -3.05
N GLU A 85 -2.89 -2.96 -4.06
CA GLU A 85 -3.79 -2.63 -5.16
C GLU A 85 -5.25 -2.82 -4.75
N ASN A 86 -5.57 -4.01 -4.24
CA ASN A 86 -6.95 -4.43 -4.05
C ASN A 86 -7.49 -4.11 -2.64
N ASN A 87 -6.64 -3.61 -1.73
CA ASN A 87 -6.88 -3.48 -0.28
C ASN A 87 -7.20 -4.79 0.47
N GLU A 88 -7.58 -5.84 -0.25
CA GLU A 88 -7.90 -7.18 0.24
C GLU A 88 -7.19 -8.23 -0.62
N MET A 89 -6.80 -9.35 0.00
CA MET A 89 -6.28 -10.52 -0.69
C MET A 89 -7.14 -11.75 -0.40
N PRO A 90 -7.33 -12.66 -1.37
CA PRO A 90 -7.98 -13.93 -1.12
C PRO A 90 -7.23 -14.78 -0.09
N PHE A 91 -8.01 -15.41 0.78
CA PHE A 91 -7.56 -16.38 1.77
C PHE A 91 -8.36 -17.66 1.57
N HIS A 92 -7.75 -18.60 0.84
CA HIS A 92 -8.40 -19.86 0.42
C HIS A 92 -8.35 -20.97 1.49
N HIS A 93 -7.92 -20.63 2.70
CA HIS A 93 -7.76 -21.57 3.80
C HIS A 93 -8.90 -21.40 4.82
N THR A 94 -9.20 -22.46 5.55
CA THR A 94 -10.27 -22.47 6.55
C THR A 94 -9.91 -21.64 7.78
N GLU A 95 -8.64 -21.59 8.15
CA GLU A 95 -8.15 -20.94 9.35
C GLU A 95 -6.70 -20.45 9.18
N ILE A 96 -6.32 -19.46 10.01
CA ILE A 96 -4.92 -19.05 10.15
C ILE A 96 -4.15 -20.21 10.77
N GLN A 97 -2.99 -20.53 10.21
CA GLN A 97 -2.16 -21.61 10.71
C GLN A 97 -1.70 -21.30 12.14
N ALA A 98 -2.06 -22.15 13.11
CA ALA A 98 -1.76 -21.90 14.53
C ALA A 98 -0.26 -21.97 14.87
N SER A 99 0.48 -22.85 14.19
CA SER A 99 1.89 -23.12 14.46
C SER A 99 2.73 -22.77 13.23
N LEU A 100 3.58 -21.75 13.35
CA LEU A 100 4.51 -21.33 12.30
C LEU A 100 5.92 -21.75 12.65
N CYS A 101 6.61 -22.42 11.73
CA CYS A 101 8.05 -22.59 11.79
C CYS A 101 8.73 -21.60 10.84
N LEU A 102 9.81 -20.95 11.30
CA LEU A 102 10.58 -20.05 10.45
C LEU A 102 11.16 -20.76 9.22
N ALA A 103 11.44 -22.07 9.34
CA ALA A 103 11.89 -22.88 8.21
C ALA A 103 10.81 -22.99 7.12
N ASP A 104 9.53 -23.04 7.49
CA ASP A 104 8.40 -23.13 6.54
C ASP A 104 8.23 -21.83 5.75
N LEU A 105 8.70 -20.69 6.29
CA LEU A 105 8.71 -19.39 5.61
C LEU A 105 9.85 -19.25 4.61
N ILE A 106 10.85 -20.13 4.66
CA ILE A 106 12.02 -20.12 3.77
C ILE A 106 11.90 -21.25 2.74
N ASP A 107 11.13 -22.30 3.04
CA ASP A 107 10.93 -23.44 2.15
C ASP A 107 9.95 -23.13 1.01
N ASN A 108 10.51 -22.62 -0.09
CA ASN A 108 9.83 -22.33 -1.35
C ASN A 108 9.21 -23.57 -2.06
N ARG A 109 9.28 -24.76 -1.46
CA ARG A 109 8.68 -25.99 -2.01
C ARG A 109 7.18 -26.09 -1.73
N SER A 110 6.67 -25.36 -0.73
CA SER A 110 5.23 -25.31 -0.48
C SER A 110 4.58 -24.29 -1.41
N GLN A 111 3.66 -24.75 -2.27
CA GLN A 111 2.88 -23.89 -3.18
C GLN A 111 1.79 -23.08 -2.45
N SER A 112 1.80 -23.08 -1.12
CA SER A 112 0.78 -22.46 -0.31
C SER A 112 1.33 -21.21 0.35
N ASN A 113 0.73 -20.07 0.01
CA ASN A 113 0.97 -18.81 0.69
C ASN A 113 0.48 -18.80 2.15
N LEU A 114 -0.06 -19.91 2.68
CA LEU A 114 -0.63 -20.00 4.03
C LEU A 114 0.36 -19.61 5.12
N SER A 115 1.59 -20.13 5.07
CA SER A 115 2.62 -19.83 6.08
C SER A 115 2.92 -18.34 6.10
N LEU A 116 3.09 -17.74 4.92
CA LEU A 116 3.37 -16.32 4.75
C LEU A 116 2.19 -15.45 5.19
N GLN A 117 0.97 -15.76 4.74
CA GLN A 117 -0.25 -15.04 5.12
C GLN A 117 -0.51 -15.13 6.63
N SER A 118 -0.33 -16.31 7.22
CA SER A 118 -0.49 -16.52 8.67
C SER A 118 0.57 -15.77 9.46
N PHE A 119 1.82 -15.75 8.98
CA PHE A 119 2.88 -14.99 9.62
C PHE A 119 2.61 -13.48 9.59
N LEU A 120 2.21 -12.94 8.43
CA LEU A 120 1.81 -11.54 8.30
C LEU A 120 0.59 -11.21 9.18
N PHE A 121 -0.34 -12.15 9.36
CA PHE A 121 -1.46 -11.99 10.28
C PHE A 121 -0.99 -11.84 11.74
N TYR A 122 -0.14 -12.75 12.24
CA TYR A 122 0.37 -12.63 13.62
C TYR A 122 1.35 -11.48 13.82
N ALA A 123 2.09 -11.09 12.78
CA ALA A 123 2.91 -9.90 12.81
C ALA A 123 2.07 -8.61 12.93
N GLY A 124 0.75 -8.69 12.70
CA GLY A 124 -0.15 -7.54 12.72
C GLY A 124 -0.18 -6.74 11.42
N ALA A 125 0.37 -7.31 10.33
CA ALA A 125 0.34 -6.74 8.99
C ALA A 125 -0.98 -7.03 8.26
N LEU A 126 -1.60 -8.18 8.57
CA LEU A 126 -2.88 -8.62 8.00
C LEU A 126 -3.93 -8.86 9.07
N THR A 127 -5.18 -8.71 8.68
CA THR A 127 -6.35 -8.98 9.51
C THR A 127 -7.51 -9.50 8.65
N PHE A 128 -8.57 -10.03 9.26
CA PHE A 128 -9.73 -10.47 8.47
C PHE A 128 -10.50 -9.29 7.89
N ALA A 129 -10.88 -9.40 6.61
CA ALA A 129 -11.80 -8.47 5.99
C ALA A 129 -13.24 -8.70 6.47
N ASP A 130 -14.13 -7.77 6.10
CA ASP A 130 -15.58 -7.87 6.32
C ASP A 130 -16.20 -9.04 5.55
N LYS A 131 -15.54 -9.42 4.46
CA LYS A 131 -15.95 -10.50 3.57
C LYS A 131 -15.24 -11.81 3.93
N PRO A 132 -15.97 -12.93 4.00
CA PRO A 132 -15.37 -14.25 4.23
C PRO A 132 -14.34 -14.61 3.16
N GLY A 133 -13.22 -15.20 3.59
CA GLY A 133 -12.16 -15.67 2.70
C GLY A 133 -11.27 -14.55 2.16
N PHE A 134 -11.19 -13.40 2.85
CA PHE A 134 -10.30 -12.30 2.50
C PHE A 134 -9.54 -11.79 3.74
N LEU A 135 -8.29 -11.37 3.51
CA LEU A 135 -7.46 -10.66 4.47
C LEU A 135 -7.16 -9.25 3.95
N CYS A 136 -7.04 -8.28 4.83
CA CYS A 136 -6.75 -6.89 4.50
C CYS A 136 -5.72 -6.27 5.46
N MET A 137 -5.26 -5.06 5.14
CA MET A 137 -4.51 -4.23 6.09
C MET A 137 -5.48 -3.63 7.12
N PRO A 138 -5.16 -3.67 8.42
CA PRO A 138 -6.08 -3.24 9.48
C PRO A 138 -6.27 -1.72 9.53
N ASN A 139 -5.23 -0.95 9.22
CA ASN A 139 -5.26 0.51 9.36
C ASN A 139 -4.15 1.19 8.55
N VAL A 140 -4.27 2.52 8.46
CA VAL A 140 -3.34 3.39 7.72
C VAL A 140 -1.90 3.37 8.25
N ILE A 141 -1.69 3.05 9.53
CA ILE A 141 -0.34 2.93 10.10
C ILE A 141 0.35 1.71 9.50
N VAL A 142 -0.33 0.56 9.49
CA VAL A 142 0.18 -0.67 8.87
C VAL A 142 0.38 -0.49 7.37
N THR A 143 -0.57 0.15 6.67
CA THR A 143 -0.41 0.48 5.24
C THR A 143 0.85 1.30 4.99
N LYS A 144 1.10 2.33 5.79
CA LYS A 144 2.32 3.15 5.67
C LYS A 144 3.58 2.33 5.90
N THR A 145 3.62 1.48 6.93
CA THR A 145 4.79 0.63 7.20
C THR A 145 5.06 -0.36 6.06
N ILE A 146 4.00 -0.92 5.46
CA ILE A 146 4.12 -1.81 4.29
C ILE A 146 4.66 -1.07 3.07
N ILE A 147 4.16 0.13 2.79
CA ILE A 147 4.69 1.00 1.72
C ILE A 147 6.18 1.29 1.95
N GLU A 148 6.57 1.63 3.18
CA GLU A 148 7.98 1.88 3.52
C GLU A 148 8.84 0.63 3.30
N CYS A 149 8.32 -0.56 3.59
CA CYS A 149 8.98 -1.82 3.29
C CYS A 149 9.13 -2.03 1.77
N ILE A 150 8.10 -1.76 0.98
CA ILE A 150 8.14 -1.88 -0.49
C ILE A 150 9.17 -0.95 -1.09
N ILE A 151 9.23 0.31 -0.64
CA ILE A 151 10.25 1.28 -1.07
C ILE A 151 11.66 0.70 -0.87
N GLN A 152 11.91 0.04 0.28
CA GLN A 152 13.19 -0.58 0.57
C GLN A 152 13.46 -1.83 -0.28
N LEU A 153 12.49 -2.73 -0.40
CA LEU A 153 12.60 -3.97 -1.18
C LEU A 153 12.81 -3.70 -2.67
N CYS A 154 12.15 -2.68 -3.20
CA CYS A 154 12.27 -2.27 -4.59
C CYS A 154 13.44 -1.30 -4.83
N HIS A 155 14.25 -1.03 -3.80
CA HIS A 155 15.38 -0.10 -3.84
C HIS A 155 15.02 1.28 -4.42
N ILE A 156 13.81 1.77 -4.13
CA ILE A 156 13.37 3.11 -4.50
C ILE A 156 14.11 4.10 -3.60
N CYS A 157 15.10 4.78 -4.17
CA CYS A 157 15.92 5.76 -3.45
C CYS A 157 15.22 7.12 -3.43
N THR A 158 14.24 7.28 -2.54
CA THR A 158 13.43 8.50 -2.39
C THR A 158 14.25 9.74 -2.02
N SER A 159 15.45 9.54 -1.46
CA SER A 159 16.39 10.61 -1.12
C SER A 159 17.25 11.07 -2.30
N SER A 160 17.32 10.29 -3.40
CA SER A 160 18.14 10.59 -4.57
C SER A 160 17.65 11.85 -5.31
N HIS A 161 18.60 12.57 -5.92
CA HIS A 161 18.27 13.73 -6.77
C HIS A 161 17.39 13.33 -7.94
N VAL A 162 17.68 12.21 -8.60
CA VAL A 162 16.89 11.71 -9.75
C VAL A 162 15.42 11.49 -9.38
N PHE A 163 15.15 10.84 -8.24
CA PHE A 163 13.77 10.64 -7.77
C PHE A 163 13.09 11.97 -7.43
N LYS A 164 13.79 12.84 -6.67
CA LYS A 164 13.25 14.14 -6.27
C LYS A 164 12.94 15.03 -7.48
N ASP A 165 13.82 15.04 -8.48
CA ASP A 165 13.62 15.81 -9.70
C ASP A 165 12.45 15.26 -10.51
N ALA A 166 12.31 13.93 -10.60
CA ALA A 166 11.16 13.30 -11.25
C ALA A 166 9.83 13.62 -10.55
N VAL A 167 9.79 13.59 -9.22
CA VAL A 167 8.62 13.99 -8.43
C VAL A 167 8.33 15.48 -8.58
N ASN A 168 9.35 16.34 -8.56
CA ASN A 168 9.18 17.77 -8.74
C ASN A 168 8.64 18.10 -10.13
N ASP A 169 9.11 17.41 -11.17
CA ASP A 169 8.63 17.57 -12.55
C ASP A 169 7.16 17.15 -12.67
N LEU A 170 6.77 16.06 -12.01
CA LEU A 170 5.36 15.66 -11.90
C LEU A 170 4.51 16.73 -11.19
N VAL A 171 4.95 17.21 -10.03
CA VAL A 171 4.16 18.16 -9.22
C VAL A 171 4.10 19.56 -9.86
N ALA A 172 5.20 20.04 -10.44
CA ALA A 172 5.29 21.39 -10.99
C ALA A 172 4.73 21.46 -12.41
N ASN A 173 5.11 20.50 -13.27
CA ASN A 173 4.88 20.56 -14.71
C ASN A 173 3.88 19.53 -15.23
N ASP A 174 3.27 18.73 -14.33
CA ASP A 174 2.35 17.65 -14.67
C ASP A 174 3.00 16.59 -15.59
N ASN A 175 4.34 16.46 -15.52
CA ASN A 175 5.11 15.54 -16.33
C ASN A 175 5.46 14.26 -15.56
N ILE A 176 4.77 13.17 -15.88
CA ILE A 176 5.02 11.86 -15.26
C ILE A 176 6.19 11.09 -15.90
N SER A 177 6.66 11.47 -17.09
CA SER A 177 7.64 10.67 -17.85
C SER A 177 8.93 10.45 -17.09
N SER A 178 9.42 11.45 -16.36
CA SER A 178 10.61 11.37 -15.53
C SER A 178 10.46 10.32 -14.42
N LEU A 179 9.28 10.23 -13.81
CA LEU A 179 8.97 9.23 -12.78
C LEU A 179 8.80 7.84 -13.40
N CYS A 180 8.13 7.72 -14.54
CA CYS A 180 8.01 6.46 -15.27
C CYS A 180 9.38 5.87 -15.59
N TYR A 181 10.29 6.67 -16.15
CA TYR A 181 11.64 6.22 -16.50
C TYR A 181 12.40 5.72 -15.27
N TYR A 182 12.30 6.45 -14.15
CA TYR A 182 12.93 6.05 -12.89
C TYR A 182 12.41 4.69 -12.41
N LEU A 183 11.07 4.51 -12.38
CA LEU A 183 10.45 3.28 -11.89
C LEU A 183 10.66 2.09 -12.84
N GLU A 184 10.72 2.32 -14.14
CA GLU A 184 11.10 1.31 -15.12
C GLU A 184 12.52 0.79 -14.87
N GLU A 185 13.48 1.66 -14.52
CA GLU A 185 14.84 1.23 -14.17
C GLU A 185 14.86 0.42 -12.86
N CYS A 186 14.06 0.81 -11.85
CA CYS A 186 13.86 0.00 -10.64
C CYS A 186 13.34 -1.41 -10.98
N LEU A 187 12.29 -1.49 -11.80
CA LEU A 187 11.70 -2.77 -12.22
C LEU A 187 12.72 -3.64 -12.98
N LYS A 188 13.45 -3.07 -13.94
CA LYS A 188 14.51 -3.77 -14.68
C LYS A 188 15.59 -4.31 -13.74
N ASN A 189 15.97 -3.56 -12.71
CA ASN A 189 16.98 -3.99 -11.75
C ASN A 189 16.47 -5.13 -10.86
N MET A 190 15.21 -5.09 -10.41
CA MET A 190 14.61 -6.20 -9.65
C MET A 190 14.57 -7.50 -10.47
N ILE A 191 14.24 -7.42 -11.76
CA ILE A 191 14.24 -8.58 -12.66
C ILE A 191 15.68 -9.11 -12.84
N LYS A 192 16.66 -8.24 -13.08
CA LYS A 192 18.08 -8.64 -13.23
C LYS A 192 18.64 -9.33 -11.99
N GLN A 193 18.20 -8.92 -10.80
CA GLN A 193 18.63 -9.48 -9.52
C GLN A 193 17.89 -10.79 -9.16
N GLY A 194 16.89 -11.20 -9.94
CA GLY A 194 16.10 -12.40 -9.67
C GLY A 194 15.01 -12.21 -8.61
N ASN A 195 14.80 -10.99 -8.12
CA ASN A 195 13.78 -10.65 -7.12
C ASN A 195 12.37 -10.66 -7.72
N LEU A 196 12.26 -10.53 -9.05
CA LEU A 196 11.00 -10.59 -9.78
C LEU A 196 11.15 -11.47 -11.02
N ARG A 197 10.24 -12.44 -11.19
CA ARG A 197 10.29 -13.41 -12.31
C ARG A 197 10.00 -12.78 -13.67
N SER A 198 9.10 -11.80 -13.73
CA SER A 198 8.70 -11.10 -14.96
C SER A 198 8.08 -9.74 -14.65
N ASP A 199 7.96 -8.88 -15.67
CA ASP A 199 7.08 -7.71 -15.60
C ASP A 199 5.67 -8.17 -15.21
N ASN A 200 5.14 -7.56 -14.16
CA ASN A 200 3.82 -7.84 -13.61
C ASN A 200 3.18 -6.49 -13.36
N GLU A 201 2.05 -6.23 -14.03
CA GLU A 201 1.30 -4.99 -13.89
C GLU A 201 1.01 -4.64 -12.44
N LEU A 202 0.63 -5.63 -11.63
CA LEU A 202 0.36 -5.44 -10.20
C LEU A 202 1.58 -4.88 -9.47
N VAL A 203 2.77 -5.36 -9.80
CA VAL A 203 4.05 -4.89 -9.23
C VAL A 203 4.37 -3.50 -9.73
N THR A 204 4.11 -3.20 -11.00
CA THR A 204 4.26 -1.86 -11.57
C THR A 204 3.34 -0.87 -10.86
N LYS A 205 2.06 -1.19 -10.67
CA LYS A 205 1.11 -0.36 -9.92
C LYS A 205 1.56 -0.15 -8.48
N MET A 206 1.99 -1.22 -7.81
CA MET A 206 2.55 -1.16 -6.45
C MET A 206 3.75 -0.19 -6.35
N LEU A 207 4.67 -0.21 -7.33
CA LEU A 207 5.80 0.72 -7.39
C LEU A 207 5.34 2.17 -7.54
N PHE A 208 4.38 2.44 -8.42
CA PHE A 208 3.81 3.78 -8.59
C PHE A 208 3.12 4.24 -7.32
N HIS A 209 2.20 3.44 -6.77
CA HIS A 209 1.49 3.75 -5.53
C HIS A 209 2.49 4.06 -4.40
N SER A 210 3.47 3.17 -4.19
CA SER A 210 4.48 3.33 -3.14
C SER A 210 5.40 4.53 -3.35
N SER A 211 5.65 4.92 -4.61
CA SER A 211 6.45 6.11 -4.93
C SER A 211 5.65 7.38 -4.68
N LEU A 212 4.41 7.44 -5.15
CA LEU A 212 3.58 8.63 -5.02
C LEU A 212 3.15 8.88 -3.58
N SER A 213 3.01 7.84 -2.75
CA SER A 213 2.77 7.99 -1.30
C SER A 213 3.90 8.69 -0.54
N THR A 214 5.08 8.85 -1.14
CA THR A 214 6.18 9.64 -0.57
C THR A 214 5.98 11.15 -0.78
N ILE A 215 5.10 11.53 -1.70
CA ILE A 215 4.79 12.92 -1.99
C ILE A 215 3.98 13.46 -0.81
N PRO A 216 4.41 14.56 -0.16
CA PRO A 216 3.65 15.16 0.91
C PRO A 216 2.22 15.48 0.44
N ARG A 217 1.22 15.03 1.21
CA ARG A 217 -0.21 15.24 0.97
C ARG A 217 -0.82 14.42 -0.18
N TYR A 218 -0.21 13.28 -0.51
CA TYR A 218 -0.78 12.25 -1.37
C TYR A 218 -2.00 11.57 -0.71
N LEU A 219 -3.09 11.44 -1.48
CA LEU A 219 -4.23 10.57 -1.20
C LEU A 219 -4.35 9.60 -2.38
N SER A 220 -4.31 8.28 -2.09
CA SER A 220 -4.58 7.22 -3.05
C SER A 220 -6.02 6.75 -2.85
N ASP A 221 -6.86 6.89 -3.86
CA ASP A 221 -8.01 6.02 -4.04
C ASP A 221 -7.65 5.10 -5.22
N THR A 222 -7.40 3.83 -4.93
CA THR A 222 -7.28 2.80 -5.96
C THR A 222 -8.68 2.27 -6.24
N GLU A 223 -9.10 2.38 -7.51
CA GLU A 223 -10.42 2.03 -8.07
C GLU A 223 -11.52 3.12 -8.04
N VAL A 224 -12.01 3.44 -9.25
CA VAL A 224 -13.28 4.13 -9.46
C VAL A 224 -14.12 3.27 -10.39
N GLU A 225 -15.28 2.80 -9.92
CA GLU A 225 -16.32 2.26 -10.80
C GLU A 225 -16.77 3.38 -11.76
N VAL A 226 -16.41 3.27 -13.04
CA VAL A 226 -16.86 4.24 -14.04
C VAL A 226 -18.19 3.77 -14.63
N PRO A 227 -19.30 4.52 -14.48
CA PRO A 227 -20.53 4.21 -15.19
C PRO A 227 -20.35 4.55 -16.68
N THR A 228 -20.05 3.54 -17.49
CA THR A 228 -20.13 3.53 -18.97
C THR A 228 -19.19 4.49 -19.72
N ILE A 229 -18.19 3.95 -20.42
CA ILE A 229 -17.40 4.69 -21.42
C ILE A 229 -17.94 4.35 -22.82
N SER A 230 -18.49 5.35 -23.52
CA SER A 230 -18.76 5.26 -24.96
C SER A 230 -17.50 5.60 -25.75
N VAL A 231 -16.87 4.59 -26.37
CA VAL A 231 -15.78 4.79 -27.33
C VAL A 231 -16.38 4.87 -28.74
N TYR A 232 -16.11 5.98 -29.44
CA TYR A 232 -16.34 6.20 -30.88
C TYR A 232 -17.53 5.46 -31.52
N GLY A 233 -18.74 5.99 -31.32
CA GLY A 233 -19.83 5.87 -32.30
C GLY A 233 -20.46 4.50 -32.56
N GLN A 234 -20.05 3.43 -31.89
CA GLN A 234 -20.75 2.14 -31.93
C GLN A 234 -21.25 1.74 -30.54
N LYS A 235 -22.57 1.60 -30.42
CA LYS A 235 -23.22 0.99 -29.25
C LYS A 235 -22.89 -0.50 -29.24
N VAL A 236 -21.79 -0.88 -28.61
CA VAL A 236 -21.56 -2.26 -28.19
C VAL A 236 -22.17 -2.39 -26.79
N GLN A 237 -23.26 -3.15 -26.67
CA GLN A 237 -23.68 -3.69 -25.39
C GLN A 237 -22.75 -4.85 -25.04
N GLN A 238 -21.81 -4.67 -24.11
CA GLN A 238 -21.43 -5.70 -23.12
C GLN A 238 -20.34 -5.24 -22.14
N ALA A 239 -20.54 -5.73 -20.91
CA ALA A 239 -19.66 -5.80 -19.74
C ALA A 239 -19.20 -4.45 -19.14
N ASN A 240 -19.51 -4.26 -17.86
CA ASN A 240 -18.85 -3.29 -17.01
C ASN A 240 -17.33 -3.51 -17.11
N GLY A 241 -16.64 -2.64 -17.83
CA GLY A 241 -15.17 -2.63 -17.88
C GLY A 241 -14.66 -1.81 -16.70
N TYR A 242 -13.73 -2.37 -15.94
CA TYR A 242 -12.93 -1.60 -14.99
C TYR A 242 -11.83 -0.90 -15.78
N VAL A 243 -11.64 0.40 -15.54
CA VAL A 243 -10.44 1.11 -15.98
C VAL A 243 -9.52 1.15 -14.78
N ASP A 244 -8.34 0.56 -14.93
CA ASP A 244 -7.34 0.52 -13.88
C ASP A 244 -6.69 1.90 -13.75
N LEU A 245 -7.28 2.72 -12.88
CA LEU A 245 -6.89 4.09 -12.61
C LEU A 245 -6.23 4.19 -11.23
N LEU A 246 -5.02 4.74 -11.21
CA LEU A 246 -4.46 5.32 -9.99
C LEU A 246 -4.78 6.81 -10.01
N ILE A 247 -5.62 7.23 -9.08
CA ILE A 247 -5.93 8.66 -8.88
C ILE A 247 -5.04 9.17 -7.77
N ALA A 248 -4.13 10.06 -8.14
CA ALA A 248 -3.25 10.74 -7.20
C ALA A 248 -3.71 12.19 -7.04
N GLU A 249 -4.04 12.60 -5.82
CA GLU A 249 -4.37 14.00 -5.55
C GLU A 249 -3.24 14.67 -4.74
N ALA A 250 -2.67 15.75 -5.28
CA ALA A 250 -1.74 16.61 -4.57
C ALA A 250 -2.50 17.84 -4.06
N LYS A 251 -2.60 17.97 -2.72
CA LYS A 251 -3.21 19.17 -2.13
C LYS A 251 -2.39 20.43 -2.44
N PRO A 252 -3.05 21.58 -2.57
CA PRO A 252 -2.39 22.81 -3.01
C PRO A 252 -1.37 23.31 -1.98
N ALA A 253 -0.31 23.96 -2.46
CA ALA A 253 0.73 24.54 -1.60
C ALA A 253 0.23 25.73 -0.75
N SER A 254 -0.86 26.40 -1.17
CA SER A 254 -1.44 27.58 -0.53
C SER A 254 -2.96 27.45 -0.34
N HIS A 255 -3.49 28.14 0.67
CA HIS A 255 -4.93 28.24 0.91
C HIS A 255 -5.60 28.92 -0.30
N GLY A 256 -6.53 28.22 -0.96
CA GLY A 256 -7.31 28.73 -2.10
C GLY A 256 -6.86 28.25 -3.49
N ALA A 257 -5.73 27.54 -3.62
CA ALA A 257 -5.39 26.88 -4.88
C ALA A 257 -6.19 25.57 -5.04
N MET A 258 -6.41 25.12 -6.28
CA MET A 258 -7.11 23.86 -6.56
C MET A 258 -6.17 22.67 -6.37
N PRO A 259 -6.64 21.54 -5.82
CA PRO A 259 -5.83 20.33 -5.74
C PRO A 259 -5.51 19.84 -7.16
N LYS A 260 -4.26 19.41 -7.37
CA LYS A 260 -3.86 18.78 -8.63
C LYS A 260 -4.24 17.31 -8.57
N ARG A 261 -5.06 16.85 -9.51
CA ARG A 261 -5.44 15.44 -9.65
C ARG A 261 -4.74 14.83 -10.85
N PHE A 262 -3.94 13.81 -10.61
CA PHE A 262 -3.35 12.97 -11.65
C PHE A 262 -4.20 11.71 -11.76
N ILE A 263 -4.52 11.34 -13.00
CA ILE A 263 -5.22 10.09 -13.31
C ILE A 263 -4.25 9.28 -14.17
N ILE A 264 -3.78 8.17 -13.63
CA ILE A 264 -2.83 7.29 -14.30
C ILE A 264 -3.59 6.04 -14.71
N GLU A 265 -3.79 5.87 -16.01
CA GLU A 265 -4.37 4.66 -16.58
C GLU A 265 -3.26 3.63 -16.81
N PHE A 266 -3.37 2.48 -16.14
CA PHE A 266 -2.54 1.32 -16.44
C PHE A 266 -3.19 0.54 -17.57
N LYS A 267 -2.59 0.61 -18.76
CA LYS A 267 -3.00 -0.23 -19.88
C LYS A 267 -2.35 -1.58 -19.70
N THR A 268 -3.16 -2.59 -19.34
CA THR A 268 -2.82 -4.01 -19.50
C THR A 268 -2.16 -4.18 -20.88
N LYS A 269 -0.87 -4.52 -20.90
CA LYS A 269 -0.23 -4.99 -22.13
C LYS A 269 -0.87 -6.33 -22.46
N GLY A 270 -1.88 -6.33 -23.33
CA GLY A 270 -2.31 -7.55 -23.99
C GLY A 270 -1.10 -8.25 -24.61
N VAL A 271 -0.83 -9.47 -24.14
CA VAL A 271 0.04 -10.50 -24.76
C VAL A 271 1.35 -9.98 -25.38
N ASN A 272 2.45 -10.12 -24.62
CA ASN A 272 3.84 -10.24 -25.08
C ASN A 272 4.35 -9.23 -26.14
N TYR A 273 4.88 -8.10 -25.67
CA TYR A 273 5.92 -7.35 -26.40
C TYR A 273 6.99 -6.82 -25.45
N LEU A 274 7.78 -7.74 -24.89
CA LEU A 274 9.17 -7.45 -24.59
C LEU A 274 9.98 -8.43 -25.45
N ASN A 275 10.49 -7.94 -26.58
CA ASN A 275 11.58 -8.62 -27.30
C ASN A 275 12.78 -8.67 -26.37
N LEU A 276 12.83 -9.68 -25.51
CA LEU A 276 14.07 -10.09 -24.86
C LEU A 276 14.91 -10.79 -25.93
N PRO A 277 16.18 -10.39 -26.14
CA PRO A 277 17.05 -11.10 -27.07
C PRO A 277 17.21 -12.55 -26.60
N ASN A 278 16.94 -13.49 -27.51
CA ASN A 278 17.20 -14.91 -27.30
C ASN A 278 18.66 -15.09 -26.82
N ARG A 279 18.83 -15.70 -25.65
CA ARG A 279 20.06 -16.37 -25.24
C ARG A 279 19.76 -17.83 -25.02
#